data_AF-A0A6H1ZVK4-F1
#
_entry.id   AF-A0A6H1ZVK4-F1
#
_cell.length_a   1.000
_cell.length_b   1.000
_cell.length_c   1.000
_cell.angle_alpha   90.00
_cell.angle_beta   90.00
_cell.angle_gamma   90.00
#
_symmetry.space_group_name_H-M   'P 1'
#
loop_
_entity.id
_entity.type
_entity.pdbx_description
1 polymer ?
#
loop_
_entity_poly.entity_id
_entity_poly.type
_entity_poly.pdbx_seq_one_letter_code
_entity_poly.pdbx_strand_id
1 'polypeptide(L)'
;MEPQKGGKMNPIFHGKVDKGKLILDSPDRFRVHLSRYEGQPVEVVVRKKKSQRSLQQNSYYWGVVIEILRTYFEGYTADELHQALKYKFLRTHEDSDLPAAKSTTKLSTKEFGEYIDSIVRWAGEQQPSIYIPGADEPPMFEL
;
A
#
# COMPACT_ATOMS: atom_id res chain seq x y z
N MET A 1 30.63 6.95 -18.60
CA MET A 1 29.52 5.96 -18.53
C MET A 1 29.43 5.50 -17.09
N GLU A 2 28.61 6.17 -16.29
CA GLU A 2 28.37 5.77 -14.90
C GLU A 2 27.46 4.54 -14.87
N PRO A 3 27.77 3.52 -14.06
CA PRO A 3 26.87 2.40 -13.87
C PRO A 3 25.66 2.86 -13.05
N GLN A 4 24.48 2.67 -13.64
CA GLN A 4 23.16 2.84 -13.03
C GLN A 4 23.11 2.12 -11.67
N LYS A 5 22.86 2.85 -10.57
CA LYS A 5 22.53 2.29 -9.26
C LYS A 5 21.15 1.64 -9.33
N GLY A 6 21.09 0.35 -9.68
CA GLY A 6 19.90 -0.46 -9.48
C GLY A 6 19.49 -0.41 -8.00
N GLY A 7 18.26 0.02 -7.73
CA GLY A 7 17.73 0.15 -6.37
C GLY A 7 17.93 -1.15 -5.58
N LYS A 8 18.57 -1.07 -4.40
CA LYS A 8 18.81 -2.21 -3.52
C LYS A 8 17.47 -2.75 -3.02
N MET A 9 16.89 -3.71 -3.73
CA MET A 9 15.71 -4.43 -3.25
C MET A 9 16.16 -5.46 -2.21
N ASN A 10 15.83 -5.22 -0.94
CA ASN A 10 16.09 -6.18 0.13
C ASN A 10 15.05 -7.31 0.06
N PRO A 11 15.47 -8.57 -0.13
CA PRO A 11 14.52 -9.69 -0.25
C PRO A 11 13.78 -9.93 1.07
N ILE A 12 12.47 -10.16 0.98
CA ILE A 12 11.64 -10.56 2.13
C ILE A 12 11.65 -12.09 2.20
N PHE A 13 12.09 -12.63 3.32
CA PHE A 13 12.01 -14.08 3.59
C PHE A 13 10.72 -14.39 4.35
N HIS A 14 10.03 -15.44 3.92
CA HIS A 14 8.79 -15.90 4.53
C HIS A 14 9.03 -17.12 5.42
N GLY A 15 8.17 -17.27 6.43
CA GLY A 15 8.21 -18.37 7.38
C GLY A 15 7.06 -18.27 8.37
N LYS A 16 6.99 -19.25 9.27
CA LYS A 16 6.03 -19.32 10.37
C LYS A 16 6.76 -19.37 11.71
N VAL A 17 6.16 -18.82 12.75
CA VAL A 17 6.66 -18.98 14.12
C VAL A 17 5.91 -20.15 14.76
N ASP A 18 6.64 -21.15 15.21
CA ASP A 18 6.10 -22.29 15.96
C ASP A 18 6.88 -22.46 17.25
N LYS A 19 6.18 -22.44 18.40
CA LYS A 19 6.77 -22.55 19.75
C LYS A 19 7.98 -21.62 19.98
N GLY A 20 7.88 -20.37 19.52
CA GLY A 20 8.95 -19.36 19.65
C GLY A 20 10.12 -19.52 18.67
N LYS A 21 10.06 -20.47 17.73
CA LYS A 21 11.08 -20.68 16.70
C LYS A 21 10.58 -20.18 15.34
N LEU A 22 11.39 -19.39 14.65
CA LEU A 22 11.13 -19.00 13.26
C LEU A 22 11.52 -20.17 12.32
N ILE A 23 10.51 -20.76 11.68
CA ILE A 23 10.67 -21.78 10.64
C ILE A 23 10.53 -21.08 9.30
N LEU A 24 11.64 -20.91 8.58
CA LEU A 24 11.66 -20.27 7.26
C LEU A 24 11.20 -21.23 6.16
N ASP A 25 10.46 -20.70 5.19
CA ASP A 25 10.00 -21.45 4.00
C ASP A 25 11.18 -21.81 3.08
N SER A 26 12.29 -21.08 3.16
CA SER A 26 13.51 -21.34 2.37
C SER A 26 14.76 -21.01 3.19
N PRO A 27 15.18 -21.90 4.12
CA PRO A 27 16.33 -21.68 5.00
C PRO A 27 17.64 -21.46 4.25
N ASP A 28 17.90 -22.20 3.17
CA ASP A 28 19.17 -22.11 2.43
C ASP A 28 19.35 -20.75 1.76
N ARG A 29 18.30 -20.23 1.13
CA ARG A 29 18.33 -18.88 0.52
C ARG A 29 18.59 -17.80 1.56
N PHE A 30 18.04 -17.94 2.76
CA PHE A 30 18.28 -17.01 3.85
C PHE A 30 19.73 -17.07 4.32
N ARG A 31 20.31 -18.26 4.50
CA ARG A 31 21.72 -18.43 4.90
C ARG A 31 22.70 -17.82 3.89
N VAL A 32 22.49 -18.08 2.60
CA VAL A 32 23.30 -17.50 1.51
C VAL A 32 23.17 -15.97 1.45
N HIS A 33 22.02 -15.43 1.83
CA HIS A 33 21.84 -13.98 1.90
C HIS A 33 22.55 -13.39 3.12
N LEU A 34 22.41 -14.01 4.30
CA LEU A 34 23.08 -13.58 5.53
C LEU A 34 24.60 -13.60 5.42
N SER A 35 25.18 -14.59 4.75
CA SER A 35 26.65 -14.70 4.61
C SER A 35 27.28 -13.51 3.88
N ARG A 36 26.49 -12.68 3.18
CA ARG A 36 26.96 -11.45 2.53
C ARG A 36 27.23 -10.31 3.53
N TYR A 37 26.75 -10.45 4.76
CA TYR A 37 26.89 -9.47 5.83
C TYR A 37 27.80 -9.95 6.96
N GLU A 38 28.64 -10.96 6.70
CA GLU A 38 29.61 -11.47 7.67
C GLU A 38 30.48 -10.32 8.22
N GLY A 39 30.55 -10.20 9.54
CA GLY A 39 31.30 -9.13 10.22
C GLY A 39 30.65 -7.74 10.21
N GLN A 40 29.42 -7.59 9.68
CA GLN A 40 28.69 -6.31 9.67
C GLN A 40 27.51 -6.32 10.66
N PRO A 41 27.19 -5.17 11.29
CA PRO A 41 25.97 -5.05 12.07
C PRO A 41 24.74 -5.11 11.14
N VAL A 42 23.76 -5.94 11.50
CA VAL A 42 22.52 -6.11 10.72
C VAL A 42 21.30 -5.90 11.61
N GLU A 43 20.21 -5.40 11.01
CA GLU A 43 18.90 -5.30 11.64
C GLU A 43 17.98 -6.39 11.09
N VAL A 44 17.25 -7.09 11.98
CA VAL A 44 16.28 -8.13 11.60
C VAL A 44 14.88 -7.68 11.99
N VAL A 45 14.00 -7.52 10.99
CA VAL A 45 12.61 -7.13 11.21
C VAL A 45 11.69 -8.34 11.00
N VAL A 46 11.01 -8.77 12.07
CA VAL A 46 9.97 -9.80 12.01
C VAL A 46 8.60 -9.13 12.05
N ARG A 47 7.78 -9.36 11.02
CA ARG A 47 6.42 -8.81 10.93
C ARG A 47 5.43 -9.85 10.46
N LYS A 48 4.15 -9.68 10.80
CA LYS A 48 3.06 -10.48 10.24
C LYS A 48 3.08 -10.39 8.71
N LYS A 49 2.97 -11.54 8.03
CA LYS A 49 2.84 -11.60 6.58
C LYS A 49 1.55 -10.89 6.17
N LYS A 50 1.66 -9.89 5.30
CA LYS A 50 0.50 -9.27 4.64
C LYS A 50 0.05 -10.19 3.50
N SER A 51 -1.25 -10.26 3.25
CA SER A 51 -1.78 -11.00 2.11
C SER A 51 -1.32 -10.34 0.81
N GLN A 52 -1.05 -11.14 -0.24
CA GLN A 52 -0.72 -10.60 -1.57
C GLN A 52 -1.84 -9.68 -2.08
N ARG A 53 -3.09 -10.06 -1.82
CA ARG A 53 -4.29 -9.24 -2.12
C ARG A 53 -4.23 -7.85 -1.49
N SER A 54 -3.81 -7.72 -0.22
CA SER A 54 -3.70 -6.41 0.44
C SER A 54 -2.56 -5.56 -0.14
N LEU A 55 -1.46 -6.19 -0.55
CA LEU A 55 -0.36 -5.48 -1.22
C LEU A 55 -0.78 -4.96 -2.58
N GLN A 56 -1.50 -5.78 -3.36
CA GLN A 56 -2.02 -5.40 -4.67
C GLN A 56 -3.05 -4.27 -4.56
N GLN A 57 -3.99 -4.36 -3.62
CA GLN A 57 -4.96 -3.27 -3.36
C GLN A 57 -4.26 -1.97 -2.95
N ASN A 58 -3.23 -2.04 -2.11
CA ASN A 58 -2.47 -0.85 -1.71
C ASN A 58 -1.70 -0.25 -2.90
N SER A 59 -1.08 -1.09 -3.73
CA SER A 59 -0.39 -0.65 -4.94
C SER A 59 -1.36 0.02 -5.93
N TYR A 60 -2.53 -0.58 -6.13
CA TYR A 60 -3.58 -0.05 -6.98
C TYR A 60 -4.12 1.29 -6.46
N TYR A 61 -4.39 1.40 -5.16
CA TYR A 61 -4.85 2.65 -4.55
C TYR A 61 -3.89 3.81 -4.81
N TRP A 62 -2.61 3.63 -4.50
CA TRP A 62 -1.62 4.72 -4.66
C TRP A 62 -1.23 4.96 -6.11
N GLY A 63 -0.97 3.90 -6.88
CA GLY A 63 -0.44 4.01 -8.24
C GLY A 63 -1.48 4.30 -9.31
N VAL A 64 -2.77 4.08 -9.03
CA VAL A 64 -3.85 4.28 -10.01
C VAL A 64 -4.88 5.26 -9.46
N VAL A 65 -5.55 4.92 -8.35
CA VAL A 65 -6.68 5.73 -7.86
C VAL A 65 -6.23 7.15 -7.50
N ILE A 66 -5.18 7.29 -6.68
CA ILE A 66 -4.67 8.60 -6.27
C ILE A 66 -4.08 9.37 -7.46
N GLU A 67 -3.28 8.73 -8.31
CA GLU A 67 -2.68 9.41 -9.45
C GLU A 67 -3.73 9.93 -10.44
N ILE A 68 -4.75 9.14 -10.76
CA ILE A 68 -5.87 9.59 -11.59
C ILE A 68 -6.55 10.78 -10.94
N LEU A 69 -6.94 10.68 -9.67
CA LEU A 69 -7.61 11.80 -9.00
C LEU A 69 -6.75 13.06 -8.98
N ARG A 70 -5.43 12.96 -8.84
CA ARG A 70 -4.52 14.12 -8.89
C ARG A 70 -4.51 14.81 -10.26
N THR A 71 -4.77 14.11 -11.36
CA THR A 71 -4.88 14.75 -12.68
C THR A 71 -6.15 15.61 -12.82
N TYR A 72 -7.17 15.36 -12.00
CA TYR A 72 -8.44 16.12 -12.03
C TYR A 72 -8.56 17.12 -10.87
N PHE A 73 -7.95 16.83 -9.72
CA PHE A 73 -7.91 17.70 -8.55
C PHE A 73 -6.52 18.32 -8.42
N GLU A 74 -6.25 19.29 -9.30
CA GLU A 74 -4.97 20.00 -9.35
C GLU A 74 -4.66 20.72 -8.02
N GLY A 75 -3.37 20.82 -7.70
CA GLY A 75 -2.89 21.53 -6.50
C GLY A 75 -2.79 20.68 -5.23
N TYR A 76 -3.21 19.42 -5.25
CA TYR A 76 -3.04 18.48 -4.14
C TYR A 76 -1.90 17.49 -4.37
N THR A 77 -1.08 17.30 -3.35
CA THR A 77 -0.15 16.15 -3.28
C THR A 77 -0.91 14.84 -3.07
N ALA A 78 -0.28 13.72 -3.40
CA ALA A 78 -0.85 12.38 -3.17
C ALA A 78 -1.26 12.17 -1.70
N ASP A 79 -0.43 12.64 -0.77
CA ASP A 79 -0.70 12.54 0.67
C ASP A 79 -1.85 13.45 1.11
N GLU A 80 -1.93 14.69 0.63
CA GLU A 80 -3.03 15.59 0.96
C GLU A 80 -4.37 15.05 0.45
N LEU A 81 -4.38 14.53 -0.79
CA LEU A 81 -5.55 13.91 -1.36
C LEU A 81 -5.96 12.65 -0.57
N HIS A 82 -4.99 11.82 -0.19
CA HIS A 82 -5.22 10.69 0.70
C HIS A 82 -5.87 11.12 2.02
N GLN A 83 -5.37 12.16 2.68
CA GLN A 83 -5.96 12.67 3.93
C GLN A 83 -7.37 13.21 3.71
N ALA A 84 -7.62 13.96 2.64
CA ALA A 84 -8.94 14.47 2.31
C ALA A 84 -9.96 13.33 2.10
N LEU A 85 -9.58 12.29 1.35
CA LEU A 85 -10.43 11.12 1.12
C LEU A 85 -10.66 10.33 2.41
N LYS A 86 -9.64 10.19 3.28
CA LYS A 86 -9.81 9.58 4.61
C LYS A 86 -10.81 10.36 5.46
N TYR A 87 -10.66 11.69 5.51
CA TYR A 87 -11.58 12.54 6.26
C TYR A 87 -13.01 12.46 5.73
N LYS A 88 -13.17 12.27 4.41
CA LYS A 88 -14.48 12.16 3.77
C LYS A 88 -15.17 10.82 4.02
N PHE A 89 -14.48 9.70 3.82
CA PHE A 89 -15.12 8.36 3.80
C PHE A 89 -14.85 7.51 5.04
N LEU A 90 -13.82 7.82 5.83
CA LEU A 90 -13.45 7.07 7.03
C LEU A 90 -13.64 7.89 8.30
N ARG A 91 -14.46 8.95 8.23
CA ARG A 91 -14.81 9.76 9.40
C ARG A 91 -15.51 8.90 10.44
N THR A 92 -14.99 8.93 11.66
CA THR A 92 -15.66 8.32 12.81
C THR A 92 -16.14 9.41 13.75
N HIS A 93 -17.41 9.34 14.12
CA HIS A 93 -17.99 10.13 15.20
C HIS A 93 -17.85 9.32 16.50
N GLU A 94 -16.62 9.08 16.95
CA GLU A 94 -16.41 8.65 18.34
C GLU A 94 -16.38 9.90 19.21
N ASP A 95 -17.12 9.89 20.32
CA ASP A 95 -17.38 11.00 21.28
C ASP A 95 -16.13 11.82 21.63
N SER A 96 -15.79 12.77 20.79
CA SER A 96 -14.69 13.71 20.97
C SER A 96 -15.01 14.95 20.14
N ASP A 97 -14.81 16.13 20.74
CA ASP A 97 -15.14 17.44 20.12
C ASP A 97 -14.40 17.72 18.80
N LEU A 98 -13.44 16.86 18.41
CA LEU A 98 -12.71 16.92 17.15
C LEU A 98 -12.94 15.64 16.32
N PRO A 99 -13.43 15.76 15.07
CA PRO A 99 -13.65 14.61 14.21
C PRO A 99 -12.33 13.93 13.84
N ALA A 100 -12.16 12.67 14.24
CA ALA A 100 -11.03 11.83 13.84
C ALA A 100 -11.40 10.95 12.64
N ALA A 101 -10.46 10.74 11.72
CA ALA A 101 -10.59 9.79 10.63
C ALA A 101 -9.91 8.47 11.01
N LYS A 102 -10.57 7.33 10.77
CA LYS A 102 -9.97 5.99 10.93
C LYS A 102 -8.71 5.89 10.07
N SER A 103 -7.65 5.33 10.65
CA SER A 103 -6.43 5.04 9.89
C SER A 103 -6.69 3.93 8.88
N THR A 104 -6.36 4.16 7.61
CA THR A 104 -6.39 3.16 6.53
C THR A 104 -5.52 1.95 6.84
N THR A 105 -4.48 2.12 7.66
CA THR A 105 -3.62 1.02 8.12
C THR A 105 -4.29 0.05 9.10
N LYS A 106 -5.45 0.42 9.65
CA LYS A 106 -6.26 -0.43 10.54
C LYS A 106 -7.42 -1.13 9.81
N LEU A 107 -7.68 -0.80 8.55
CA LEU A 107 -8.73 -1.42 7.77
C LEU A 107 -8.34 -2.84 7.34
N SER A 108 -9.30 -3.75 7.37
CA SER A 108 -9.17 -5.06 6.73
C SER A 108 -9.14 -4.93 5.20
N THR A 109 -8.68 -5.98 4.52
CA THR A 109 -8.68 -6.07 3.05
C THR A 109 -10.06 -5.83 2.44
N LYS A 110 -11.14 -6.22 3.15
CA LYS A 110 -12.52 -6.00 2.70
C LYS A 110 -12.93 -4.54 2.87
N GLU A 111 -12.75 -3.98 4.07
CA GLU A 111 -13.08 -2.58 4.36
C GLU A 111 -12.27 -1.61 3.48
N PHE A 112 -11.01 -1.95 3.16
CA PHE A 112 -10.21 -1.15 2.25
C PHE A 112 -10.71 -1.23 0.80
N GLY A 113 -11.25 -2.38 0.38
CA GLY A 113 -11.94 -2.50 -0.91
C GLY A 113 -13.19 -1.62 -0.96
N GLU A 114 -14.06 -1.70 0.05
CA GLU A 114 -15.28 -0.89 0.16
C GLU A 114 -14.97 0.63 0.20
N TYR A 115 -13.86 1.00 0.85
CA TYR A 115 -13.34 2.37 0.84
C TYR A 115 -12.96 2.84 -0.56
N ILE A 116 -12.22 2.01 -1.33
CA ILE A 116 -11.86 2.33 -2.71
C ILE A 116 -13.12 2.46 -3.59
N ASP A 117 -14.06 1.52 -3.47
CA ASP A 117 -15.31 1.54 -4.25
C ASP A 117 -16.11 2.82 -3.99
N SER A 118 -16.15 3.28 -2.74
CA SER A 118 -16.79 4.55 -2.35
C SER A 118 -16.12 5.76 -2.99
N ILE A 119 -14.78 5.75 -3.11
CA ILE A 119 -14.02 6.81 -3.77
C ILE A 119 -14.29 6.81 -5.28
N VAL A 120 -14.25 5.64 -5.92
CA VAL A 120 -14.46 5.51 -7.37
C VAL A 120 -15.85 6.02 -7.74
N ARG A 121 -16.88 5.61 -6.98
CA ARG A 121 -18.24 6.10 -7.17
C ARG A 121 -18.33 7.61 -7.01
N TRP A 122 -17.78 8.15 -5.93
CA TRP A 122 -17.80 9.60 -5.69
C TRP A 122 -17.06 10.37 -6.78
N ALA A 123 -15.94 9.86 -7.28
CA ALA A 123 -15.19 10.50 -8.36
C ALA A 123 -16.02 10.63 -9.64
N GLY A 124 -16.73 9.56 -10.02
CA GLY A 124 -17.66 9.59 -11.14
C GLY A 124 -18.85 10.53 -10.94
N GLU A 125 -19.30 10.71 -9.69
CA GLU A 125 -20.33 11.71 -9.32
C GLU A 125 -19.80 13.15 -9.40
N GLN A 126 -18.51 13.40 -9.12
CA GLN A 126 -17.92 14.74 -9.25
C GLN A 126 -17.75 15.15 -10.70
N GLN A 127 -17.30 14.22 -11.53
CA GLN A 127 -16.98 14.50 -12.92
C GLN A 127 -17.19 13.22 -13.74
N PRO A 128 -18.15 13.21 -14.68
CA PRO A 128 -18.45 12.03 -15.51
C PRO A 128 -17.26 11.55 -16.35
N SER A 129 -16.24 12.40 -16.56
CA SER A 129 -15.03 12.06 -17.30
C SER A 129 -13.94 11.37 -16.47
N ILE A 130 -14.10 11.24 -15.14
CA ILE A 130 -13.14 10.52 -14.31
C ILE A 130 -13.44 9.03 -14.45
N TYR A 131 -12.56 8.31 -15.13
CA TYR A 131 -12.58 6.86 -15.21
C TYR A 131 -11.42 6.28 -14.41
N ILE A 132 -11.74 5.46 -13.42
CA ILE A 132 -10.76 4.72 -12.63
C ILE A 132 -10.92 3.24 -13.00
N PRO A 133 -9.92 2.64 -13.67
CA PRO A 133 -9.98 1.25 -14.13
C PRO A 133 -9.99 0.30 -12.94
N GLY A 134 -10.58 -0.89 -13.08
CA GLY A 134 -10.54 -1.89 -12.01
C GLY A 134 -9.12 -2.32 -11.64
N ALA A 135 -8.93 -2.89 -10.44
CA ALA A 135 -7.61 -3.37 -10.00
C ALA A 135 -6.98 -4.46 -10.89
N ASP A 136 -7.82 -5.14 -11.67
CA ASP A 136 -7.43 -6.19 -12.63
C ASP A 136 -7.32 -5.65 -14.08
N GLU A 137 -7.62 -4.37 -14.30
CA GLU A 137 -7.59 -3.73 -15.62
C GLU A 137 -6.38 -2.79 -15.73
N PRO A 138 -5.57 -2.87 -16.80
CA PRO A 138 -4.48 -1.93 -16.99
C PRO A 138 -5.03 -0.51 -17.23
N PRO A 139 -4.39 0.53 -16.67
CA PRO A 139 -4.82 1.90 -16.91
C PRO A 139 -4.70 2.26 -18.39
N MET A 140 -5.82 2.70 -18.98
CA MET A 140 -5.88 3.27 -20.33
C MET A 140 -5.29 4.70 -20.36
N PHE A 141 -4.05 4.86 -19.92
CA PHE A 141 -3.27 6.06 -20.21
C PHE A 141 -2.15 5.65 -21.17
N GLU A 142 -2.32 5.98 -22.44
CA GLU A 142 -1.18 6.15 -23.34
C GLU A 142 -0.40 7.38 -22.86
N LEU A 143 0.88 7.20 -22.53
CA LEU A 143 1.83 8.28 -22.24
C LEU A 143 2.25 8.99 -23.53
#